data_AF-A0A1B6BAC6-F1
#
_entry.id   AF-A0A1B6BAC6-F1
#
_cell.length_a   1.000
_cell.length_b   1.000
_cell.length_c   1.000
_cell.angle_alpha   90.00
_cell.angle_beta   90.00
_cell.angle_gamma   90.00
#
_symmetry.space_group_name_H-M   'P 1'
#
loop_
_entity.id
_entity.type
_entity.pdbx_description
1 polymer ?
#
loop_
_entity_poly.entity_id
_entity_poly.type
_entity_poly.pdbx_seq_one_letter_code
_entity_poly.pdbx_strand_id
1 'polypeptide(L)'
;MKTQIDIISGFLGSGKTKFINEFLRKKSPSKEKIVVIQCEAGETEIEKVHLEVDDVRLLETQAENMLTPEYLYECILKYRPKRILIEYNGMLKLEGLLNLLNHRRLRKYVFIGDVIHTLDTVTFELFSQNIGGTFIEQISNSDVIILNQAELLSEEGLHDVVSKLNRISPFAEIMDSRDVVDIKASTGDPKQFEKVFNIFFALFAVFIIGYLSFSFLKNMDYNWGAPIYSKILVLNTVFLSVLLEAFPFILLGVFISSVIQVLIPNDAILKWFPNNSVLGFVAALGAGVLFPVCDCAVIPVAARLVKKGVPLGIAVTFMLAAPIVNPVVVISTLYAFQGLPLVAFSRLIIGAAVALIVGLMITLSKWDQEVLLDPYDDFYCDCESCLELESNTGFMGKIGAVFAHTGTEFIAVGRFLIIGALISSMVQVFIPKEIVFSLSDKPAVTLLIMMLAAFVMSICSTSDAFIARTFVNQMSMGSVMGFLVLGPMMDFKNFLVLTGRFKKGFVVRLTFLIGIISFEVLWVATQIMF
;
A
#
# COMPACT_ATOMS: atom_id res chain seq x y z
N MET A 1 15.97 25.13 27.63
CA MET A 1 14.99 25.27 26.53
C MET A 1 15.61 24.62 25.30
N LYS A 2 14.87 23.79 24.56
CA LYS A 2 15.37 23.26 23.29
C LYS A 2 15.23 24.33 22.20
N THR A 3 16.18 24.36 21.27
CA THR A 3 16.13 25.18 20.05
C THR A 3 15.26 24.47 19.02
N GLN A 4 14.30 25.20 18.44
CA GLN A 4 13.51 24.72 17.30
C GLN A 4 14.35 24.81 16.02
N ILE A 5 14.31 23.78 15.16
CA ILE A 5 14.93 23.83 13.83
C ILE A 5 13.85 23.69 12.78
N ASP A 6 13.64 24.74 12.00
CA ASP A 6 12.76 24.71 10.83
C ASP A 6 13.64 24.56 9.58
N ILE A 7 13.25 23.67 8.67
CA ILE A 7 14.03 23.35 7.47
C ILE A 7 13.31 23.92 6.26
N ILE A 8 13.98 24.77 5.49
CA ILE A 8 13.45 25.37 4.26
C ILE A 8 14.13 24.65 3.09
N SER A 9 13.37 23.83 2.38
CA SER A 9 13.80 23.08 1.19
C SER A 9 13.13 23.62 -0.09
N GLY A 10 13.56 23.11 -1.24
CA GLY A 10 13.14 23.57 -2.55
C GLY A 10 14.31 23.69 -3.51
N PHE A 11 14.04 23.53 -4.80
CA PHE A 11 15.06 23.62 -5.86
C PHE A 11 15.58 25.04 -6.04
N LEU A 12 16.67 25.19 -6.80
CA LEU A 12 17.18 26.51 -7.14
C LEU A 12 16.09 27.33 -7.85
N GLY A 13 15.87 28.56 -7.42
CA GLY A 13 14.82 29.43 -7.95
C GLY A 13 13.42 29.19 -7.39
N SER A 14 13.21 28.18 -6.53
CA SER A 14 11.89 27.90 -5.94
C SER A 14 11.40 28.94 -4.94
N GLY A 15 12.25 29.90 -4.56
CA GLY A 15 11.91 31.02 -3.67
C GLY A 15 12.25 30.84 -2.18
N LYS A 16 13.15 29.91 -1.84
CA LYS A 16 13.64 29.68 -0.45
C LYS A 16 14.06 30.96 0.28
N THR A 17 15.02 31.71 -0.27
CA THR A 17 15.54 32.92 0.38
C THR A 17 14.49 34.03 0.50
N LYS A 18 13.63 34.18 -0.52
CA LYS A 18 12.50 35.13 -0.49
C LYS A 18 11.53 34.81 0.64
N PHE A 19 11.22 33.53 0.84
CA PHE A 19 10.39 33.07 1.95
C PHE A 19 11.03 33.40 3.31
N ILE A 20 12.35 33.18 3.47
CA ILE A 20 13.05 33.50 4.71
C ILE A 20 13.00 34.99 5.02
N ASN A 21 13.23 35.87 4.03
CA ASN A 21 13.11 37.33 4.22
C ASN A 21 11.69 37.74 4.66
N GLU A 22 10.65 37.23 3.99
CA GLU A 22 9.25 37.47 4.39
C GLU A 22 8.96 37.00 5.83
N PHE A 23 9.45 35.81 6.18
CA PHE A 23 9.31 35.23 7.51
C PHE A 23 9.99 36.11 8.58
N LEU A 24 11.24 36.51 8.35
CA LEU A 24 12.01 37.36 9.26
C LEU A 24 11.37 38.74 9.42
N ARG A 25 10.89 39.36 8.34
CA ARG A 25 10.21 40.67 8.38
C ARG A 25 8.98 40.65 9.29
N LYS A 26 8.19 39.58 9.23
CA LYS A 26 6.97 39.44 10.06
C LYS A 26 7.27 39.01 11.50
N LYS A 27 8.36 38.27 11.75
CA LYS A 27 8.76 37.79 13.10
C LYS A 27 9.69 38.73 13.88
N SER A 28 10.36 39.66 13.20
CA SER A 28 11.18 40.72 13.80
C SER A 28 10.53 41.43 15.02
N PRO A 29 9.20 41.69 15.07
CA PRO A 29 8.56 42.30 16.25
C PRO A 29 8.53 41.42 17.51
N SER A 30 8.83 40.11 17.41
CA SER A 30 8.64 39.14 18.51
C SER A 30 9.84 38.98 19.47
N LYS A 31 10.96 39.69 19.25
CA LYS A 31 12.22 39.60 20.04
C LYS A 31 12.75 38.17 20.20
N GLU A 32 12.52 37.32 19.21
CA GLU A 32 12.99 35.94 19.20
C GLU A 32 14.40 35.89 18.60
N LYS A 33 15.36 35.26 19.32
CA LYS A 33 16.70 35.02 18.78
C LYS A 33 16.66 33.91 17.72
N ILE A 34 16.90 34.29 16.47
CA ILE A 34 16.87 33.42 15.29
C ILE A 34 18.27 33.34 14.69
N VAL A 35 18.71 32.13 14.37
CA VAL A 35 19.91 31.91 13.54
C VAL A 35 19.45 31.38 12.19
N VAL A 36 19.92 31.97 11.11
CA VAL A 36 19.72 31.48 9.74
C VAL A 36 21.00 30.82 9.28
N ILE A 37 20.93 29.57 8.85
CA ILE A 37 22.05 28.84 8.27
C ILE A 37 21.75 28.63 6.79
N GLN A 38 22.59 29.21 5.94
CA GLN A 38 22.45 29.13 4.49
C GLN A 38 23.44 28.10 3.95
N CYS A 39 22.91 27.01 3.38
CA CYS A 39 23.70 25.91 2.82
C CYS A 39 23.94 26.05 1.31
N GLU A 40 23.31 27.03 0.66
CA GLU A 40 23.38 27.26 -0.78
C GLU A 40 23.41 28.77 -1.05
N ALA A 41 24.28 29.23 -1.96
CA ALA A 41 24.28 30.61 -2.42
C ALA A 41 23.31 30.77 -3.60
N GLY A 42 22.25 31.58 -3.40
CA GLY A 42 21.28 31.91 -4.44
C GLY A 42 21.51 33.31 -5.03
N GLU A 43 20.69 33.70 -6.02
CA GLU A 43 20.71 35.06 -6.60
C GLU A 43 20.09 36.12 -5.67
N THR A 44 19.22 35.68 -4.75
CA THR A 44 18.62 36.54 -3.72
C THR A 44 19.42 36.38 -2.43
N GLU A 45 19.78 37.50 -1.79
CA GLU A 45 20.44 37.51 -0.49
C GLU A 45 19.45 37.77 0.65
N ILE A 46 19.82 37.38 1.88
CA ILE A 46 19.07 37.76 3.08
C ILE A 46 19.20 39.28 3.29
N GLU A 47 18.08 39.98 3.46
CA GLU A 47 18.06 41.44 3.55
C GLU A 47 18.84 41.95 4.77
N LYS A 48 19.75 42.91 4.54
CA LYS A 48 20.60 43.51 5.59
C LYS A 48 19.81 44.10 6.75
N VAL A 49 18.60 44.59 6.49
CA VAL A 49 17.67 45.14 7.50
C VAL A 49 17.37 44.13 8.60
N HIS A 50 17.36 42.83 8.29
CA HIS A 50 17.16 41.79 9.29
C HIS A 50 18.40 41.57 10.16
N LEU A 51 19.60 41.78 9.62
CA LEU A 51 20.89 41.54 10.29
C LEU A 51 21.31 42.67 11.22
N GLU A 52 20.73 43.87 11.05
CA GLU A 52 20.94 45.01 11.96
C GLU A 52 20.19 44.87 13.29
N VAL A 53 19.26 43.91 13.38
CA VAL A 53 18.57 43.55 14.62
C VAL A 53 19.40 42.51 15.38
N ASP A 54 19.82 42.81 16.61
CA ASP A 54 20.69 41.95 17.45
C ASP A 54 20.20 40.49 17.64
N ASP A 55 18.92 40.25 17.37
CA ASP A 55 18.24 38.98 17.53
C ASP A 55 18.37 38.03 16.31
N VAL A 56 18.84 38.49 15.14
CA VAL A 56 19.02 37.64 13.95
C VAL A 56 20.50 37.48 13.61
N ARG A 57 20.95 36.24 13.39
CA ARG A 57 22.34 35.93 12.98
C ARG A 57 22.34 35.08 11.71
N LEU A 58 23.02 35.53 10.68
CA LEU A 58 23.26 34.77 9.46
C LEU A 58 24.59 34.02 9.54
N LEU A 59 24.56 32.74 9.21
CA LEU A 59 25.71 31.86 9.08
C LEU A 59 25.71 31.28 7.66
N GLU A 60 26.64 31.74 6.84
CA GLU A 60 26.85 31.21 5.50
C GLU A 60 27.79 30.01 5.57
N THR A 61 27.39 28.90 4.94
CA THR A 61 28.25 27.73 4.77
C THR A 61 28.52 27.55 3.28
N GLN A 62 29.78 27.68 2.87
CA GLN A 62 30.18 27.58 1.46
C GLN A 62 30.25 26.12 0.95
N ALA A 63 30.04 25.12 1.83
CA ALA A 63 29.98 23.70 1.49
C ALA A 63 29.14 22.93 2.52
N GLU A 64 28.29 22.03 2.05
CA GLU A 64 27.38 21.20 2.86
C GLU A 64 28.10 20.25 3.82
N ASN A 65 29.34 19.88 3.51
CA ASN A 65 30.25 19.14 4.39
C ASN A 65 30.59 19.90 5.70
N MET A 66 30.18 21.17 5.83
CA MET A 66 30.33 21.95 7.07
C MET A 66 29.15 21.83 8.02
N LEU A 67 27.95 21.43 7.56
CA LEU A 67 26.84 21.18 8.48
C LEU A 67 27.10 19.85 9.18
N THR A 68 27.66 19.90 10.37
CA THR A 68 27.98 18.73 11.20
C THR A 68 27.25 18.82 12.54
N PRO A 69 27.04 17.68 13.25
CA PRO A 69 26.51 17.72 14.60
C PRO A 69 27.31 18.64 15.54
N GLU A 70 28.62 18.69 15.37
CA GLU A 70 29.55 19.55 16.12
C GLU A 70 29.30 21.03 15.82
N TYR A 71 29.22 21.41 14.55
CA TYR A 71 28.96 22.78 14.13
C TYR A 71 27.64 23.32 14.69
N LEU A 72 26.55 22.55 14.55
CA LEU A 72 25.25 22.94 15.11
C LEU A 72 25.29 23.03 16.64
N TYR A 73 25.99 22.11 17.30
CA TYR A 73 26.13 22.13 18.75
C TYR A 73 26.87 23.39 19.24
N GLU A 74 27.96 23.77 18.57
CA GLU A 74 28.70 25.00 18.86
C GLU A 74 27.85 26.25 18.60
N CYS A 75 27.09 26.27 17.51
CA CYS A 75 26.16 27.36 17.20
C CYS A 75 25.10 27.54 18.30
N ILE A 76 24.53 26.44 18.78
CA ILE A 76 23.53 26.46 19.86
C ILE A 76 24.13 27.01 21.16
N LEU A 77 25.36 26.59 21.51
CA LEU A 77 26.02 27.06 22.72
C LEU A 77 26.41 28.54 22.65
N LYS A 78 26.92 28.99 21.50
CA LYS A 78 27.41 30.36 21.27
C LYS A 78 26.27 31.37 21.20
N TYR A 79 25.27 31.12 20.38
CA TYR A 79 24.21 32.10 20.09
C TYR A 79 22.95 31.92 20.95
N ARG A 80 22.77 30.73 21.55
CA ARG A 80 21.56 30.34 22.31
C ARG A 80 20.26 30.73 21.59
N PRO A 81 20.08 30.36 20.32
CA PRO A 81 18.89 30.72 19.57
C PRO A 81 17.68 29.97 20.10
N LYS A 82 16.52 30.62 20.05
CA LYS A 82 15.23 29.95 20.25
C LYS A 82 14.86 29.14 19.01
N ARG A 83 15.25 29.62 17.83
CA ARG A 83 14.97 28.99 16.52
C ARG A 83 16.16 29.07 15.57
N ILE A 84 16.40 28.01 14.83
CA ILE A 84 17.33 27.97 13.70
C ILE A 84 16.51 27.72 12.43
N LEU A 85 16.72 28.54 11.41
CA LEU A 85 16.19 28.33 10.06
C LEU A 85 17.34 27.77 9.21
N ILE A 86 17.15 26.59 8.62
CA ILE A 86 18.15 25.99 7.72
C ILE A 86 17.62 26.13 6.30
N GLU A 87 18.25 26.98 5.49
CA GLU A 87 18.05 26.97 4.04
C GLU A 87 18.85 25.80 3.46
N TYR A 88 18.15 24.72 3.14
CA TYR A 88 18.72 23.48 2.68
C TYR A 88 18.83 23.45 1.15
N ASN A 89 19.84 22.76 0.64
CA ASN A 89 20.04 22.62 -0.80
C ASN A 89 18.98 21.67 -1.39
N GLY A 90 18.30 22.15 -2.43
CA GLY A 90 17.28 21.39 -3.15
C GLY A 90 17.80 20.12 -3.84
N MET A 91 19.10 20.05 -4.13
CA MET A 91 19.70 18.92 -4.84
C MET A 91 20.01 17.72 -3.94
N LEU A 92 19.97 17.88 -2.61
CA LEU A 92 20.27 16.81 -1.66
C LEU A 92 19.01 16.19 -1.05
N LYS A 93 19.14 14.95 -0.58
CA LYS A 93 18.07 14.26 0.16
C LYS A 93 17.96 14.79 1.58
N LEU A 94 16.73 15.12 1.99
CA LEU A 94 16.43 15.63 3.32
C LEU A 94 16.76 14.62 4.43
N GLU A 95 16.65 13.32 4.14
CA GLU A 95 17.05 12.22 5.06
C GLU A 95 18.42 12.45 5.71
N GLY A 96 19.41 12.93 4.95
CA GLY A 96 20.77 13.20 5.46
C GLY A 96 20.78 14.24 6.58
N LEU A 97 20.04 15.34 6.38
CA LEU A 97 19.90 16.38 7.39
C LEU A 97 19.10 15.89 8.62
N LEU A 98 18.00 15.17 8.40
CA LEU A 98 17.19 14.63 9.49
C LEU A 98 17.99 13.67 10.38
N ASN A 99 18.82 12.81 9.79
CA ASN A 99 19.73 11.91 10.50
C ASN A 99 20.77 12.68 11.31
N LEU A 100 21.33 13.77 10.76
CA LEU A 100 22.23 14.66 11.45
C LEU A 100 21.57 15.28 12.69
N LEU A 101 20.34 15.79 12.56
CA LEU A 101 19.61 16.42 13.66
C LEU A 101 19.22 15.42 14.77
N ASN A 102 19.02 14.15 14.42
CA ASN A 102 18.75 13.08 15.38
C ASN A 102 20.02 12.53 16.07
N HIS A 103 21.20 13.05 15.74
CA HIS A 103 22.46 12.61 16.34
C HIS A 103 22.45 12.75 17.87
N ARG A 104 23.07 11.80 18.58
CA ARG A 104 23.03 11.68 20.06
C ARG A 104 23.45 12.95 20.79
N ARG A 105 24.34 13.76 20.19
CA ARG A 105 24.78 15.05 20.73
C ARG A 105 23.71 16.15 20.61
N LEU A 106 22.95 16.19 19.52
CA LEU A 106 21.98 17.25 19.22
C LEU A 106 20.59 16.97 19.79
N ARG A 107 20.13 15.71 19.79
CA ARG A 107 18.75 15.32 20.16
C ARG A 107 18.24 15.85 21.52
N LYS A 108 19.16 16.16 22.45
CA LYS A 108 18.83 16.75 23.76
C LYS A 108 18.61 18.27 23.71
N TYR A 109 19.19 18.96 22.74
CA TYR A 109 19.19 20.43 22.62
C TYR A 109 18.24 20.94 21.54
N VAL A 110 17.91 20.11 20.56
CA VAL A 110 17.07 20.51 19.43
C VAL A 110 15.79 19.68 19.36
N PHE A 111 14.79 20.24 18.69
CA PHE A 111 13.68 19.50 18.11
C PHE A 111 13.41 20.07 16.72
N ILE A 112 12.98 19.21 15.81
CA ILE A 112 12.61 19.61 14.45
C ILE A 112 11.22 20.24 14.56
N GLY A 113 11.09 21.46 14.04
CA GLY A 113 9.83 22.16 13.89
C GLY A 113 9.21 21.77 12.56
N ASP A 114 9.01 22.77 11.69
CA ASP A 114 8.36 22.56 10.39
C ASP A 114 9.40 22.30 9.29
N VAL A 115 9.14 21.31 8.44
CA VAL A 115 9.81 21.14 7.14
C VAL A 115 8.97 21.87 6.09
N ILE A 116 9.49 22.98 5.60
CA ILE A 116 8.83 23.86 4.64
C ILE A 116 9.47 23.64 3.28
N HIS A 117 8.67 23.23 2.29
CA HIS A 117 9.12 23.11 0.90
C HIS A 117 8.60 24.28 0.08
N THR A 118 9.50 25.08 -0.48
CA THR A 118 9.13 26.15 -1.42
C THR A 118 9.15 25.60 -2.83
N LEU A 119 8.11 25.90 -3.60
CA LEU A 119 7.88 25.31 -4.92
C LEU A 119 7.46 26.38 -5.90
N ASP A 120 8.17 26.48 -7.02
CA ASP A 120 7.74 27.31 -8.15
C ASP A 120 6.74 26.50 -8.99
N THR A 121 5.51 26.99 -9.04
CA THR A 121 4.40 26.31 -9.71
C THR A 121 4.58 26.19 -11.22
N VAL A 122 5.37 27.07 -11.84
CA VAL A 122 5.64 27.04 -13.30
C VAL A 122 6.62 25.93 -13.66
N THR A 123 7.59 25.66 -12.78
CA THR A 123 8.64 24.65 -13.02
C THR A 123 8.32 23.28 -12.41
N PHE A 124 7.22 23.16 -11.66
CA PHE A 124 6.76 21.92 -11.03
C PHE A 124 6.74 20.73 -11.98
N GLU A 125 6.09 20.86 -13.14
CA GLU A 125 5.93 19.75 -14.08
C GLU A 125 7.28 19.32 -14.67
N LEU A 126 8.15 20.30 -14.97
CA LEU A 126 9.49 20.06 -15.49
C LEU A 126 10.34 19.27 -14.47
N PHE A 127 10.30 19.66 -13.19
CA PHE A 127 11.07 18.98 -12.15
C PHE A 127 10.47 17.63 -11.75
N SER A 128 9.14 17.52 -11.71
CA SER A 128 8.46 16.25 -11.45
C SER A 128 8.79 15.20 -12.51
N GLN A 129 8.97 15.60 -13.77
CA GLN A 129 9.26 14.66 -14.86
C GLN A 129 10.76 14.36 -15.05
N ASN A 130 11.65 15.30 -14.73
CA ASN A 130 13.08 15.20 -15.11
C ASN A 130 14.05 15.08 -13.93
N ILE A 131 13.66 15.50 -12.72
CA ILE A 131 14.55 15.51 -11.55
C ILE A 131 14.25 14.33 -10.60
N GLY A 132 13.11 13.66 -10.76
CA GLY A 132 12.83 12.37 -10.15
C GLY A 132 12.91 12.36 -8.62
N GLY A 133 13.45 11.26 -8.07
CA GLY A 133 13.28 10.84 -6.68
C GLY A 133 13.67 11.84 -5.58
N THR A 134 14.62 12.76 -5.80
CA THR A 134 15.01 13.76 -4.78
C THR A 134 14.01 14.91 -4.68
N PHE A 135 13.50 15.40 -5.81
CA PHE A 135 12.46 16.45 -5.84
C PHE A 135 11.22 16.00 -5.12
N ILE A 136 10.84 14.79 -5.49
CA ILE A 136 9.78 14.05 -4.88
C ILE A 136 10.12 13.93 -3.38
N GLU A 137 11.23 13.28 -2.96
CA GLU A 137 11.65 13.08 -1.54
C GLU A 137 11.46 14.30 -0.63
N GLN A 138 11.86 15.48 -1.08
CA GLN A 138 11.72 16.70 -0.30
C GLN A 138 10.25 17.09 -0.07
N ILE A 139 9.37 16.88 -1.05
CA ILE A 139 7.95 17.20 -0.97
C ILE A 139 7.22 16.25 0.01
N SER A 140 7.43 14.93 -0.02
CA SER A 140 6.69 14.06 0.95
C SER A 140 7.09 14.28 2.39
N ASN A 141 8.32 14.75 2.63
CA ASN A 141 8.81 15.00 3.98
C ASN A 141 8.47 16.41 4.46
N SER A 142 7.77 17.21 3.66
CA SER A 142 7.34 18.55 4.03
C SER A 142 6.06 18.54 4.84
N ASP A 143 6.03 19.37 5.88
CA ASP A 143 4.84 19.70 6.67
C ASP A 143 4.04 20.83 6.02
N VAL A 144 4.73 21.72 5.30
CA VAL A 144 4.14 22.87 4.61
C VAL A 144 4.74 23.01 3.22
N ILE A 145 3.90 23.21 2.21
CA ILE A 145 4.31 23.49 0.83
C ILE A 145 3.90 24.91 0.46
N ILE A 146 4.88 25.75 0.13
CA ILE A 146 4.66 27.13 -0.30
C ILE A 146 4.69 27.21 -1.81
N LEU A 147 3.54 27.55 -2.41
CA LEU A 147 3.40 27.78 -3.84
C LEU A 147 3.83 29.21 -4.18
N ASN A 148 4.92 29.31 -4.93
CA ASN A 148 5.38 30.54 -5.56
C ASN A 148 4.85 30.65 -7.00
N GLN A 149 4.58 31.89 -7.41
CA GLN A 149 4.11 32.23 -8.75
C GLN A 149 2.79 31.56 -9.16
N ALA A 150 1.95 31.19 -8.18
CA ALA A 150 0.66 30.53 -8.43
C ALA A 150 -0.28 31.38 -9.31
N GLU A 151 -0.11 32.71 -9.30
CA GLU A 151 -0.83 33.67 -10.13
C GLU A 151 -0.56 33.54 -11.64
N LEU A 152 0.51 32.85 -12.04
CA LEU A 152 0.85 32.64 -13.45
C LEU A 152 0.14 31.43 -14.07
N LEU A 153 -0.47 30.56 -13.26
CA LEU A 153 -1.23 29.40 -13.72
C LEU A 153 -2.72 29.74 -13.89
N SER A 154 -3.38 29.04 -14.82
CA SER A 154 -4.84 29.01 -14.88
C SER A 154 -5.42 28.27 -13.65
N GLU A 155 -6.69 28.48 -13.32
CA GLU A 155 -7.34 27.75 -12.22
C GLU A 155 -7.26 26.22 -12.41
N GLU A 156 -7.39 25.75 -13.65
CA GLU A 156 -7.24 24.33 -13.99
C GLU A 156 -5.81 23.84 -13.76
N GLY A 157 -4.80 24.62 -14.16
CA GLY A 157 -3.39 24.28 -13.96
C GLY A 157 -2.99 24.25 -12.49
N LEU A 158 -3.46 25.23 -11.71
CA LEU A 158 -3.23 25.26 -10.27
C LEU A 158 -3.91 24.08 -9.56
N HIS A 159 -5.15 23.74 -9.95
CA HIS A 159 -5.84 22.57 -9.44
C HIS A 159 -5.08 21.27 -9.76
N ASP A 160 -4.52 21.13 -10.97
CA ASP A 160 -3.71 19.97 -11.34
C ASP A 160 -2.47 19.84 -10.44
N VAL A 161 -1.68 20.92 -10.30
CA VAL A 161 -0.51 20.97 -9.41
C VAL A 161 -0.88 20.61 -7.97
N VAL A 162 -1.91 21.25 -7.41
CA VAL A 162 -2.38 20.95 -6.05
C VAL A 162 -2.85 19.51 -5.91
N SER A 163 -3.53 18.95 -6.92
CA SER A 163 -3.97 17.56 -6.90
C SER A 163 -2.80 16.57 -6.92
N LYS A 164 -1.74 16.88 -7.66
CA LYS A 164 -0.51 16.10 -7.71
C LYS A 164 0.26 16.20 -6.39
N LEU A 165 0.42 17.41 -5.84
CA LEU A 165 1.04 17.62 -4.53
C LEU A 165 0.30 16.88 -3.42
N ASN A 166 -1.04 16.89 -3.41
CA ASN A 166 -1.84 16.12 -2.44
C ASN A 166 -1.66 14.60 -2.59
N ARG A 167 -1.25 14.08 -3.75
CA ARG A 167 -0.91 12.66 -3.90
C ARG A 167 0.48 12.35 -3.34
N ILE A 168 1.41 13.29 -3.47
CA ILE A 168 2.82 13.19 -3.07
C ILE A 168 2.96 13.38 -1.55
N SER A 169 2.36 14.45 -1.02
CA SER A 169 2.30 14.79 0.41
C SER A 169 0.86 15.13 0.83
N PRO A 170 0.01 14.11 1.09
CA PRO A 170 -1.41 14.32 1.43
C PRO A 170 -1.62 15.02 2.79
N PHE A 171 -0.57 15.18 3.58
CA PHE A 171 -0.63 15.75 4.93
C PHE A 171 0.03 17.12 5.03
N ALA A 172 0.73 17.57 3.98
CA ALA A 172 1.32 18.89 3.97
C ALA A 172 0.25 19.98 3.81
N GLU A 173 0.39 21.06 4.57
CA GLU A 173 -0.41 22.25 4.36
C GLU A 173 0.09 23.00 3.13
N ILE A 174 -0.74 23.10 2.09
CA ILE A 174 -0.40 23.81 0.86
C ILE A 174 -0.89 25.26 0.99
N MET A 175 0.05 26.20 0.93
CA MET A 175 -0.23 27.63 1.03
C MET A 175 0.30 28.39 -0.19
N ASP A 176 -0.39 29.45 -0.58
CA ASP A 176 0.18 30.44 -1.49
C ASP A 176 1.22 31.29 -0.75
N SER A 177 2.31 31.63 -1.43
CA SER A 177 3.34 32.54 -0.92
C SER A 177 2.80 33.88 -0.38
N ARG A 178 1.64 34.33 -0.87
CA ARG A 178 0.94 35.54 -0.42
C ARG A 178 0.30 35.37 0.97
N ASP A 179 -0.08 34.15 1.32
CA ASP A 179 -0.82 33.80 2.54
C ASP A 179 0.09 33.37 3.70
N VAL A 180 1.42 33.50 3.56
CA VAL A 180 2.48 33.13 4.54
C VAL A 180 2.36 33.87 5.90
N VAL A 181 1.30 34.65 6.11
CA VAL A 181 1.03 35.44 7.33
C VAL A 181 0.83 34.56 8.57
N ASP A 182 0.40 33.31 8.44
CA ASP A 182 -0.05 32.47 9.56
C ASP A 182 0.59 31.07 9.61
N ILE A 183 1.92 30.95 9.41
CA ILE A 183 2.64 29.73 9.84
C ILE A 183 2.71 29.74 11.38
N LYS A 184 1.56 29.50 12.02
CA LYS A 184 1.52 28.94 13.38
C LYS A 184 2.20 27.60 13.25
N ALA A 185 3.31 27.39 13.96
CA ALA A 185 4.03 26.12 14.07
C ALA A 185 3.04 24.98 13.82
N SER A 186 3.04 24.48 12.59
CA SER A 186 2.03 23.55 12.14
C SER A 186 2.57 22.23 12.62
N THR A 187 2.33 21.94 13.90
CA THR A 187 2.06 20.56 14.26
C THR A 187 0.86 20.18 13.38
N GLY A 188 1.13 19.76 12.14
CA GLY A 188 0.14 19.44 11.13
C GLY A 188 -0.90 18.61 11.82
N ASP A 189 -2.16 19.09 11.83
CA ASP A 189 -3.15 18.68 12.81
C ASP A 189 -3.18 17.15 12.89
N PRO A 190 -2.57 16.55 13.95
CA PRO A 190 -2.47 15.10 14.03
C PRO A 190 -3.88 14.51 14.06
N LYS A 191 -4.90 15.33 14.34
CA LYS A 191 -6.31 14.99 14.38
C LYS A 191 -6.92 14.58 13.06
N GLN A 192 -6.36 14.80 11.87
CA GLN A 192 -6.98 14.28 10.64
C GLN A 192 -6.54 12.83 10.36
N PHE A 193 -5.25 12.55 10.53
CA PHE A 193 -4.70 11.19 10.52
C PHE A 193 -5.20 10.39 11.74
N GLU A 194 -5.13 10.96 12.94
CA GLU A 194 -5.81 10.43 14.12
C GLU A 194 -7.32 10.37 13.88
N LYS A 195 -8.00 11.25 13.15
CA LYS A 195 -9.45 11.09 12.94
C LYS A 195 -9.75 9.86 12.12
N VAL A 196 -9.14 9.68 10.95
CA VAL A 196 -9.49 8.54 10.09
C VAL A 196 -9.01 7.24 10.75
N PHE A 197 -7.82 7.25 11.33
CA PHE A 197 -7.24 6.11 12.05
C PHE A 197 -8.01 5.80 13.35
N ASN A 198 -8.38 6.83 14.14
CA ASN A 198 -9.21 6.68 15.33
C ASN A 198 -10.68 6.42 14.99
N ILE A 199 -11.22 6.85 13.85
CA ILE A 199 -12.58 6.47 13.43
C ILE A 199 -12.60 4.99 13.09
N PHE A 200 -11.60 4.50 12.35
CA PHE A 200 -11.49 3.07 12.07
C PHE A 200 -11.29 2.24 13.35
N PHE A 201 -10.34 2.62 14.21
CA PHE A 201 -10.13 1.96 15.50
C PHE A 201 -11.30 2.15 16.45
N ALA A 202 -12.02 3.27 16.42
CA ALA A 202 -13.23 3.48 17.21
C ALA A 202 -14.38 2.65 16.68
N LEU A 203 -14.58 2.51 15.37
CA LEU A 203 -15.59 1.62 14.80
C LEU A 203 -15.28 0.15 15.12
N PHE A 204 -14.01 -0.25 15.03
CA PHE A 204 -13.56 -1.57 15.42
C PHE A 204 -13.68 -1.81 16.94
N ALA A 205 -13.31 -0.83 17.76
CA ALA A 205 -13.48 -0.88 19.20
C ALA A 205 -14.96 -0.87 19.60
N VAL A 206 -15.83 -0.10 18.94
CA VAL A 206 -17.28 -0.12 19.13
C VAL A 206 -17.86 -1.47 18.75
N PHE A 207 -17.37 -2.09 17.68
CA PHE A 207 -17.76 -3.46 17.31
C PHE A 207 -17.33 -4.48 18.38
N ILE A 208 -16.09 -4.42 18.85
CA ILE A 208 -15.57 -5.31 19.91
C ILE A 208 -16.28 -5.06 21.25
N ILE A 209 -16.44 -3.80 21.66
CA ILE A 209 -17.13 -3.41 22.89
C ILE A 209 -18.60 -3.81 22.80
N GLY A 210 -19.26 -3.55 21.67
CA GLY A 210 -20.63 -4.00 21.42
C GLY A 210 -20.75 -5.52 21.56
N TYR A 211 -19.80 -6.28 21.01
CA TYR A 211 -19.74 -7.73 21.17
C TYR A 211 -19.51 -8.18 22.62
N LEU A 212 -18.53 -7.58 23.32
CA LEU A 212 -18.21 -7.91 24.72
C LEU A 212 -19.38 -7.55 25.65
N SER A 213 -19.96 -6.36 25.49
CA SER A 213 -21.14 -5.92 26.25
C SER A 213 -22.35 -6.81 25.96
N PHE A 214 -22.57 -7.22 24.71
CA PHE A 214 -23.67 -8.11 24.33
C PHE A 214 -23.45 -9.56 24.82
N SER A 215 -22.21 -10.06 24.78
CA SER A 215 -21.83 -11.36 25.35
C SER A 215 -21.94 -11.38 26.88
N PHE A 216 -21.67 -10.25 27.53
CA PHE A 216 -21.83 -10.07 28.97
C PHE A 216 -23.31 -10.03 29.37
N LEU A 217 -24.13 -9.26 28.63
CA LEU A 217 -25.59 -9.18 28.85
C LEU A 217 -26.30 -10.54 28.71
N LYS A 218 -25.77 -11.44 27.89
CA LYS A 218 -26.28 -12.82 27.74
C LYS A 218 -26.12 -13.67 29.02
N ASN A 219 -25.05 -13.48 29.79
CA ASN A 219 -24.84 -14.19 31.05
C ASN A 219 -25.85 -13.75 32.14
N MET A 220 -26.68 -12.75 31.87
CA MET A 220 -27.70 -12.25 32.78
C MET A 220 -29.13 -12.79 32.49
N ASP A 221 -29.26 -13.94 31.81
CA ASP A 221 -30.52 -14.70 31.67
C ASP A 221 -31.69 -13.92 31.01
N TYR A 222 -31.39 -12.92 30.19
CA TYR A 222 -32.39 -12.03 29.58
C TYR A 222 -32.76 -12.47 28.15
N ASN A 223 -33.97 -12.99 27.99
CA ASN A 223 -34.46 -13.69 26.80
C ASN A 223 -34.98 -12.76 25.69
N TRP A 224 -34.20 -11.75 25.30
CA TRP A 224 -34.58 -10.84 24.20
C TRP A 224 -33.88 -11.23 22.88
N GLY A 225 -34.66 -11.61 21.87
CA GLY A 225 -34.20 -11.63 20.47
C GLY A 225 -33.39 -12.86 20.00
N ALA A 226 -33.73 -14.07 20.47
CA ALA A 226 -33.04 -15.33 20.13
C ALA A 226 -32.63 -15.54 18.65
N PRO A 227 -33.43 -15.20 17.61
CA PRO A 227 -33.04 -15.43 16.22
C PRO A 227 -32.12 -14.36 15.61
N ILE A 228 -32.13 -13.12 16.12
CA ILE A 228 -31.21 -12.06 15.66
C ILE A 228 -29.86 -12.23 16.36
N TYR A 229 -29.89 -12.61 17.65
CA TYR A 229 -28.70 -12.95 18.43
C TYR A 229 -27.89 -14.06 17.76
N SER A 230 -28.55 -15.16 17.35
CA SER A 230 -27.87 -16.29 16.71
C SER A 230 -27.20 -15.89 15.39
N LYS A 231 -27.85 -15.05 14.57
CA LYS A 231 -27.28 -14.55 13.32
C LYS A 231 -26.08 -13.63 13.55
N ILE A 232 -26.16 -12.69 14.49
CA ILE A 232 -25.04 -11.78 14.82
C ILE A 232 -23.85 -12.56 15.41
N LEU A 233 -24.12 -13.57 16.25
CA LEU A 233 -23.08 -14.43 16.79
C LEU A 233 -22.37 -15.21 15.67
N VAL A 234 -23.13 -15.85 14.78
CA VAL A 234 -22.56 -16.58 13.63
C VAL A 234 -21.79 -15.63 12.72
N LEU A 235 -22.31 -14.42 12.47
CA LEU A 235 -21.62 -13.39 11.69
C LEU A 235 -20.25 -13.08 12.28
N ASN A 236 -20.18 -12.78 13.59
CA ASN A 236 -18.92 -12.45 14.23
C ASN A 236 -17.97 -13.66 14.26
N THR A 237 -18.48 -14.86 14.52
CA THR A 237 -17.67 -16.08 14.48
C THR A 237 -17.06 -16.30 13.09
N VAL A 238 -17.84 -16.18 12.02
CA VAL A 238 -17.36 -16.31 10.64
C VAL A 238 -16.37 -15.21 10.31
N PHE A 239 -16.69 -13.95 10.63
CA PHE A 239 -15.82 -12.80 10.38
C PHE A 239 -14.46 -12.93 11.09
N LEU A 240 -14.46 -13.22 12.40
CA LEU A 240 -13.24 -13.37 13.18
C LEU A 240 -12.43 -14.58 12.73
N SER A 241 -13.09 -15.68 12.36
CA SER A 241 -12.44 -16.85 11.76
C SER A 241 -11.69 -16.48 10.49
N VAL A 242 -12.34 -15.78 9.55
CA VAL A 242 -11.72 -15.34 8.29
C VAL A 242 -10.51 -14.45 8.56
N LEU A 243 -10.62 -13.51 9.50
CA LEU A 243 -9.53 -12.60 9.84
C LEU A 243 -8.35 -13.31 10.49
N LEU A 244 -8.60 -14.15 11.50
CA LEU A 244 -7.56 -14.90 12.21
C LEU A 244 -6.83 -15.87 11.29
N GLU A 245 -7.54 -16.47 10.34
CA GLU A 245 -6.94 -17.33 9.32
C GLU A 245 -6.12 -16.54 8.30
N ALA A 246 -6.66 -15.43 7.75
CA ALA A 246 -6.00 -14.69 6.68
C ALA A 246 -4.78 -13.87 7.15
N PHE A 247 -4.77 -13.41 8.40
CA PHE A 247 -3.69 -12.59 8.97
C PHE A 247 -2.28 -13.20 8.82
N PRO A 248 -1.99 -14.44 9.27
CA PRO A 248 -0.65 -15.03 9.15
C PRO A 248 -0.19 -15.19 7.70
N PHE A 249 -1.10 -15.54 6.79
CA PHE A 249 -0.74 -15.73 5.39
C PHE A 249 -0.49 -14.41 4.67
N ILE A 250 -1.29 -13.38 4.93
CA ILE A 250 -1.07 -12.05 4.34
C ILE A 250 0.23 -11.46 4.86
N LEU A 251 0.51 -11.58 6.16
CA LEU A 251 1.79 -11.15 6.74
C LEU A 251 2.97 -11.86 6.06
N LEU A 252 2.86 -13.17 5.85
CA LEU A 252 3.87 -13.94 5.11
C LEU A 252 4.00 -13.46 3.65
N GLY A 253 2.89 -13.21 2.96
CA GLY A 253 2.89 -12.74 1.58
C GLY A 253 3.52 -11.37 1.40
N VAL A 254 3.19 -10.39 2.26
CA VAL A 254 3.81 -9.06 2.23
C VAL A 254 5.28 -9.08 2.66
N PHE A 255 5.64 -10.00 3.56
CA PHE A 255 7.04 -10.21 3.94
C PHE A 255 7.84 -10.78 2.77
N ILE A 256 7.33 -11.83 2.10
CA ILE A 256 7.96 -12.41 0.91
C ILE A 256 8.04 -11.36 -0.21
N SER A 257 6.98 -10.60 -0.45
CA SER A 257 6.96 -9.47 -1.39
C SER A 257 8.06 -8.46 -1.09
N SER A 258 8.22 -8.06 0.19
CA SER A 258 9.25 -7.13 0.65
C SER A 258 10.67 -7.71 0.53
N VAL A 259 10.86 -9.00 0.80
CA VAL A 259 12.12 -9.71 0.58
C VAL A 259 12.46 -9.75 -0.91
N ILE A 260 11.50 -10.11 -1.77
CA ILE A 260 11.67 -10.11 -3.21
C ILE A 260 12.04 -8.69 -3.67
N GLN A 261 11.37 -7.67 -3.15
CA GLN A 261 11.64 -6.26 -3.44
C GLN A 261 13.08 -5.84 -3.09
N VAL A 262 13.51 -6.05 -1.84
CA VAL A 262 14.74 -5.48 -1.29
C VAL A 262 15.98 -6.34 -1.57
N LEU A 263 15.84 -7.68 -1.53
CA LEU A 263 16.98 -8.59 -1.57
C LEU A 263 17.25 -9.21 -2.95
N ILE A 264 16.24 -9.28 -3.83
CA ILE A 264 16.38 -9.98 -5.12
C ILE A 264 16.52 -8.97 -6.26
N PRO A 265 17.63 -8.91 -6.99
CA PRO A 265 17.78 -8.00 -8.13
C PRO A 265 16.84 -8.38 -9.28
N ASN A 266 16.48 -7.40 -10.12
CA ASN A 266 15.54 -7.60 -11.23
C ASN A 266 16.02 -8.71 -12.19
N ASP A 267 17.32 -8.76 -12.50
CA ASP A 267 17.91 -9.77 -13.38
C ASP A 267 17.79 -11.20 -12.83
N ALA A 268 17.78 -11.38 -11.51
CA ALA A 268 17.62 -12.70 -10.90
C ALA A 268 16.18 -13.20 -11.05
N ILE A 269 15.18 -12.32 -10.91
CA ILE A 269 13.77 -12.68 -11.11
C ILE A 269 13.52 -13.03 -12.57
N LEU A 270 14.08 -12.27 -13.51
CA LEU A 270 13.94 -12.54 -14.95
C LEU A 270 14.64 -13.84 -15.37
N LYS A 271 15.60 -14.35 -14.59
CA LYS A 271 16.16 -15.71 -14.78
C LYS A 271 15.20 -16.80 -14.29
N TRP A 272 14.48 -16.57 -13.20
CA TRP A 272 13.50 -17.52 -12.66
C TRP A 272 12.18 -17.52 -13.45
N PHE A 273 11.78 -16.36 -13.95
CA PHE A 273 10.62 -16.14 -14.80
C PHE A 273 11.08 -15.60 -16.17
N PRO A 274 11.70 -16.44 -17.01
CA PRO A 274 12.21 -16.01 -18.29
C PRO A 274 11.08 -15.55 -19.22
N ASN A 275 11.41 -14.56 -20.06
CA ASN A 275 10.51 -13.99 -21.06
C ASN A 275 10.07 -14.99 -22.16
N ASN A 276 10.65 -16.19 -22.21
CA ASN A 276 10.18 -17.24 -23.11
C ASN A 276 8.77 -17.69 -22.68
N SER A 277 7.81 -17.55 -23.61
CA SER A 277 6.38 -17.81 -23.40
C SER A 277 6.03 -19.22 -22.93
N VAL A 278 6.92 -20.21 -23.00
CA VAL A 278 6.64 -21.55 -22.44
C VAL A 278 7.29 -21.73 -21.07
N LEU A 279 8.59 -21.43 -20.97
CA LEU A 279 9.34 -21.68 -19.74
C LEU A 279 8.86 -20.79 -18.57
N GLY A 280 8.47 -19.56 -18.86
CA GLY A 280 7.93 -18.65 -17.85
C GLY A 280 6.60 -19.12 -17.24
N PHE A 281 5.70 -19.70 -18.05
CA PHE A 281 4.44 -20.26 -17.56
C PHE A 281 4.65 -21.54 -16.75
N VAL A 282 5.57 -22.41 -17.17
CA VAL A 282 5.96 -23.60 -16.39
C VAL A 282 6.56 -23.17 -15.05
N ALA A 283 7.42 -22.16 -15.04
CA ALA A 283 7.98 -21.60 -13.82
C ALA A 283 6.88 -21.02 -12.90
N ALA A 284 5.89 -20.31 -13.45
CA ALA A 284 4.75 -19.79 -12.70
C ALA A 284 3.89 -20.89 -12.06
N LEU A 285 3.58 -21.96 -12.80
CA LEU A 285 2.84 -23.10 -12.25
C LEU A 285 3.65 -23.83 -11.17
N GLY A 286 4.95 -24.04 -11.40
CA GLY A 286 5.84 -24.72 -10.45
C GLY A 286 6.11 -23.91 -9.19
N ALA A 287 6.24 -22.59 -9.31
CA ALA A 287 6.43 -21.68 -8.18
C ALA A 287 5.27 -21.79 -7.18
N GLY A 288 4.03 -21.95 -7.66
CA GLY A 288 2.87 -22.13 -6.78
C GLY A 288 2.99 -23.28 -5.79
N VAL A 289 3.73 -24.34 -6.13
CA VAL A 289 3.97 -25.50 -5.23
C VAL A 289 4.99 -25.14 -4.15
N LEU A 290 5.97 -24.31 -4.48
CA LEU A 290 7.08 -23.92 -3.60
C LEU A 290 6.74 -22.74 -2.70
N PHE A 291 5.77 -21.91 -3.08
CA PHE A 291 5.29 -20.76 -2.32
C PHE A 291 3.93 -21.09 -1.69
N PRO A 292 3.89 -21.65 -0.45
CA PRO A 292 2.65 -22.01 0.24
C PRO A 292 1.94 -20.76 0.79
N VAL A 293 1.54 -19.89 -0.12
CA VAL A 293 0.90 -18.61 0.16
C VAL A 293 -0.60 -18.77 -0.12
N CYS A 294 -1.45 -18.11 0.68
CA CYS A 294 -2.89 -18.12 0.43
C CYS A 294 -3.27 -17.24 -0.77
N ASP A 295 -4.51 -17.38 -1.23
CA ASP A 295 -5.12 -16.65 -2.33
C ASP A 295 -5.10 -15.11 -2.16
N CYS A 296 -5.24 -14.60 -0.92
CA CYS A 296 -5.08 -13.16 -0.66
C CYS A 296 -3.62 -12.69 -0.72
N ALA A 297 -2.71 -13.55 -0.26
CA ALA A 297 -1.32 -13.21 0.00
C ALA A 297 -0.44 -13.35 -1.25
N VAL A 298 -0.92 -14.07 -2.27
CA VAL A 298 -0.24 -14.14 -3.58
C VAL A 298 -0.39 -12.84 -4.38
N ILE A 299 -1.41 -12.02 -4.11
CA ILE A 299 -1.67 -10.77 -4.86
C ILE A 299 -0.52 -9.75 -4.72
N PRO A 300 -0.02 -9.40 -3.51
CA PRO A 300 1.14 -8.51 -3.38
C PRO A 300 2.39 -9.07 -4.05
N VAL A 301 2.63 -10.38 -3.94
CA VAL A 301 3.78 -11.05 -4.57
C VAL A 301 3.69 -10.95 -6.09
N ALA A 302 2.52 -11.25 -6.68
CA ALA A 302 2.29 -11.15 -8.11
C ALA A 302 2.43 -9.70 -8.62
N ALA A 303 1.89 -8.72 -7.89
CA ALA A 303 2.07 -7.31 -8.20
C ALA A 303 3.57 -6.92 -8.21
N ARG A 304 4.35 -7.44 -7.27
CA ARG A 304 5.80 -7.20 -7.21
C ARG A 304 6.55 -7.86 -8.36
N LEU A 305 6.15 -9.06 -8.79
CA LEU A 305 6.71 -9.71 -9.97
C LEU A 305 6.48 -8.86 -11.23
N VAL A 306 5.25 -8.35 -11.43
CA VAL A 306 4.94 -7.43 -12.53
C VAL A 306 5.81 -6.17 -12.46
N LYS A 307 5.93 -5.55 -11.28
CA LYS A 307 6.79 -4.36 -11.09
C LYS A 307 8.27 -4.63 -11.44
N LYS A 308 8.75 -5.86 -11.25
CA LYS A 308 10.13 -6.28 -11.59
C LYS A 308 10.30 -6.75 -13.03
N GLY A 309 9.31 -6.51 -13.88
CA GLY A 309 9.37 -6.80 -15.31
C GLY A 309 8.94 -8.21 -15.71
N VAL A 310 8.37 -9.00 -14.80
CA VAL A 310 7.76 -10.29 -15.16
C VAL A 310 6.52 -10.02 -16.02
N PRO A 311 6.36 -10.65 -17.19
CA PRO A 311 5.20 -10.44 -18.04
C PRO A 311 3.88 -10.68 -17.31
N LEU A 312 2.91 -9.78 -17.52
CA LEU A 312 1.62 -9.80 -16.83
C LEU A 312 0.92 -11.16 -16.89
N GLY A 313 0.89 -11.82 -18.06
CA GLY A 313 0.26 -13.14 -18.19
C GLY A 313 0.94 -14.24 -17.35
N ILE A 314 2.26 -14.18 -17.19
CA ILE A 314 3.03 -15.11 -16.35
C ILE A 314 2.73 -14.84 -14.87
N ALA A 315 2.74 -13.57 -14.46
CA ALA A 315 2.44 -13.18 -13.08
C ALA A 315 0.98 -13.54 -12.68
N VAL A 316 0.02 -13.34 -13.58
CA VAL A 316 -1.38 -13.77 -13.38
C VAL A 316 -1.48 -15.29 -13.34
N THR A 317 -0.73 -16.03 -14.17
CA THR A 317 -0.69 -17.50 -14.09
C THR A 317 -0.22 -17.95 -12.71
N PHE A 318 0.86 -17.37 -12.19
CA PHE A 318 1.35 -17.66 -10.84
C PHE A 318 0.28 -17.33 -9.78
N MET A 319 -0.35 -16.15 -9.89
CA MET A 319 -1.38 -15.69 -8.97
C MET A 319 -2.58 -16.65 -8.88
N LEU A 320 -3.04 -17.17 -10.02
CA LEU A 320 -4.18 -18.09 -10.07
C LEU A 320 -3.80 -19.52 -9.71
N ALA A 321 -2.59 -19.95 -10.06
CA ALA A 321 -2.13 -21.31 -9.85
C ALA A 321 -1.70 -21.57 -8.41
N ALA A 322 -1.02 -20.62 -7.76
CA ALA A 322 -0.46 -20.80 -6.41
C ALA A 322 -1.47 -21.35 -5.38
N PRO A 323 -2.68 -20.79 -5.21
CA PRO A 323 -3.63 -21.33 -4.24
C PRO A 323 -4.27 -22.67 -4.68
N ILE A 324 -4.15 -23.08 -5.95
CA ILE A 324 -4.67 -24.36 -6.45
C ILE A 324 -3.66 -25.49 -6.26
N VAL A 325 -2.39 -25.23 -6.61
CA VAL A 325 -1.32 -26.23 -6.55
C VAL A 325 -0.69 -26.34 -5.15
N ASN A 326 -1.11 -25.48 -4.23
CA ASN A 326 -0.63 -25.47 -2.84
C ASN A 326 -0.87 -26.83 -2.17
N PRO A 327 0.17 -27.50 -1.65
CA PRO A 327 0.04 -28.79 -0.98
C PRO A 327 -0.99 -28.81 0.17
N VAL A 328 -1.12 -27.71 0.91
CA VAL A 328 -2.10 -27.58 2.01
C VAL A 328 -3.53 -27.67 1.47
N VAL A 329 -3.79 -27.06 0.32
CA VAL A 329 -5.11 -27.06 -0.35
C VAL A 329 -5.42 -28.42 -0.96
N VAL A 330 -4.42 -29.09 -1.54
CA VAL A 330 -4.58 -30.46 -2.04
C VAL A 330 -4.92 -31.42 -0.90
N ILE A 331 -4.17 -31.35 0.22
CA ILE A 331 -4.40 -32.19 1.40
C ILE A 331 -5.77 -31.89 2.03
N SER A 332 -6.17 -30.63 2.15
CA SER A 332 -7.49 -30.28 2.69
C SER A 332 -8.63 -30.80 1.82
N THR A 333 -8.45 -30.79 0.48
CA THR A 333 -9.43 -31.34 -0.46
C THR A 333 -9.55 -32.86 -0.32
N LEU A 334 -8.41 -33.56 -0.20
CA LEU A 334 -8.41 -35.01 0.05
C LEU A 334 -9.10 -35.36 1.37
N TYR A 335 -8.90 -34.55 2.42
CA TYR A 335 -9.52 -34.77 3.72
C TYR A 335 -11.02 -34.45 3.72
N ALA A 336 -11.47 -33.42 3.00
CA ALA A 336 -12.88 -33.07 2.89
C ALA A 336 -13.67 -34.09 2.04
N PHE A 337 -13.05 -34.61 0.97
CA PHE A 337 -13.64 -35.57 0.04
C PHE A 337 -13.09 -36.99 0.26
N GLN A 338 -13.24 -37.49 1.49
CA GLN A 338 -12.78 -38.83 1.86
C GLN A 338 -13.36 -39.90 0.92
N GLY A 339 -12.49 -40.77 0.40
CA GLY A 339 -12.86 -41.81 -0.56
C GLY A 339 -13.01 -41.33 -2.02
N LEU A 340 -12.83 -40.04 -2.30
CA LEU A 340 -12.93 -39.45 -3.65
C LEU A 340 -11.68 -38.62 -3.98
N PRO A 341 -10.48 -39.23 -4.09
CA PRO A 341 -9.25 -38.51 -4.39
C PRO A 341 -9.28 -37.82 -5.77
N LEU A 342 -10.12 -38.34 -6.69
CA LEU A 342 -10.32 -37.77 -8.02
C LEU A 342 -10.71 -36.28 -7.95
N VAL A 343 -11.39 -35.84 -6.89
CA VAL A 343 -11.79 -34.43 -6.71
C VAL A 343 -10.58 -33.52 -6.53
N ALA A 344 -9.62 -33.93 -5.71
CA ALA A 344 -8.41 -33.16 -5.48
C ALA A 344 -7.54 -33.09 -6.74
N PHE A 345 -7.39 -34.21 -7.45
CA PHE A 345 -6.66 -34.23 -8.72
C PHE A 345 -7.37 -33.44 -9.82
N SER A 346 -8.70 -33.53 -9.91
CA SER A 346 -9.48 -32.73 -10.85
C SER A 346 -9.36 -31.25 -10.54
N ARG A 347 -9.39 -30.85 -9.26
CA ARG A 347 -9.22 -29.45 -8.82
C ARG A 347 -7.85 -28.93 -9.25
N LEU A 348 -6.81 -29.72 -9.05
CA LEU A 348 -5.44 -29.40 -9.44
C LEU A 348 -5.30 -29.23 -10.95
N ILE A 349 -5.76 -30.21 -11.73
CA ILE A 349 -5.61 -30.22 -13.20
C ILE A 349 -6.46 -29.13 -13.85
N ILE A 350 -7.76 -29.05 -13.51
CA ILE A 350 -8.68 -28.06 -14.06
C ILE A 350 -8.21 -26.65 -13.67
N GLY A 351 -7.85 -26.45 -12.40
CA GLY A 351 -7.41 -25.13 -11.94
C GLY A 351 -6.08 -24.70 -12.58
N ALA A 352 -5.11 -25.62 -12.72
CA ALA A 352 -3.88 -25.31 -13.45
C ALA A 352 -4.15 -24.99 -14.93
N ALA A 353 -5.09 -25.70 -15.57
CA ALA A 353 -5.49 -25.44 -16.95
C ALA A 353 -6.14 -24.05 -17.10
N VAL A 354 -7.08 -23.70 -16.22
CA VAL A 354 -7.71 -22.36 -16.21
C VAL A 354 -6.67 -21.26 -16.01
N ALA A 355 -5.77 -21.41 -15.03
CA ALA A 355 -4.70 -20.44 -14.77
C ALA A 355 -3.81 -20.23 -16.01
N LEU A 356 -3.42 -21.33 -16.67
CA LEU A 356 -2.61 -21.30 -17.88
C LEU A 356 -3.35 -20.63 -19.04
N ILE A 357 -4.61 -20.99 -19.30
CA ILE A 357 -5.41 -20.41 -20.39
C ILE A 357 -5.62 -18.91 -20.17
N VAL A 358 -5.98 -18.49 -18.96
CA VAL A 358 -6.15 -17.07 -18.63
C VAL A 358 -4.85 -16.30 -18.87
N GLY A 359 -3.72 -16.79 -18.35
CA GLY A 359 -2.43 -16.13 -18.54
C GLY A 359 -1.99 -16.09 -20.00
N LEU A 360 -2.23 -17.16 -20.77
CA LEU A 360 -1.95 -17.20 -22.21
C LEU A 360 -2.81 -16.17 -22.96
N MET A 361 -4.10 -16.07 -22.65
CA MET A 361 -5.00 -15.10 -23.27
C MET A 361 -4.57 -13.66 -22.98
N ILE A 362 -4.12 -13.37 -21.75
CA ILE A 362 -3.59 -12.05 -21.39
C ILE A 362 -2.32 -11.72 -22.21
N THR A 363 -1.41 -12.69 -22.34
CA THR A 363 -0.19 -12.53 -23.14
C THR A 363 -0.50 -12.36 -24.64
N LEU A 364 -1.41 -13.16 -25.19
CA LEU A 364 -1.79 -13.12 -26.61
C LEU A 364 -2.56 -11.84 -26.95
N SER A 365 -3.44 -11.39 -26.05
CA SER A 365 -4.23 -10.17 -26.20
C SER A 365 -3.41 -8.90 -25.92
N LYS A 366 -2.13 -9.04 -25.56
CA LYS A 366 -1.19 -7.95 -25.26
C LYS A 366 -1.80 -6.90 -24.33
N TRP A 367 -2.38 -7.34 -23.21
CA TRP A 367 -2.88 -6.40 -22.22
C TRP A 367 -1.73 -5.50 -21.74
N ASP A 368 -2.03 -4.22 -21.53
CA ASP A 368 -1.06 -3.23 -21.10
C ASP A 368 -0.34 -3.69 -19.82
N GLN A 369 0.95 -3.42 -19.73
CA GLN A 369 1.75 -3.76 -18.54
C GLN A 369 1.52 -2.76 -17.40
N GLU A 370 1.07 -1.54 -17.72
CA GLU A 370 0.70 -0.48 -16.75
C GLU A 370 -0.68 -0.73 -16.13
N VAL A 371 -0.87 -1.89 -15.53
CA VAL A 371 -2.12 -2.30 -14.88
C VAL A 371 -2.08 -2.16 -13.37
N LEU A 372 -0.91 -1.99 -12.79
CA LEU A 372 -0.77 -1.65 -11.39
C LEU A 372 -1.42 -0.27 -11.16
N LEU A 373 -2.13 -0.12 -10.05
CA LEU A 373 -2.36 1.21 -9.53
C LEU A 373 -0.97 1.72 -9.18
N ASP A 374 -0.65 2.95 -9.54
CA ASP A 374 0.45 3.68 -8.93
C ASP A 374 -0.13 4.32 -7.67
N PRO A 375 -0.18 3.64 -6.51
CA PRO A 375 -0.83 4.23 -5.37
C PRO A 375 0.19 5.13 -4.65
N TYR A 376 1.50 5.05 -4.97
CA TYR A 376 2.60 5.60 -4.17
C TYR A 376 3.97 5.60 -4.88
N ASP A 377 4.06 5.36 -6.19
CA ASP A 377 5.28 4.81 -6.82
C ASP A 377 6.13 5.72 -7.73
N ASP A 378 5.85 7.02 -7.84
CA ASP A 378 6.93 7.97 -8.18
C ASP A 378 7.81 8.29 -6.96
N PHE A 379 7.36 7.92 -5.75
CA PHE A 379 7.97 8.40 -4.51
C PHE A 379 8.91 7.39 -3.83
N TYR A 380 8.64 6.09 -3.93
CA TYR A 380 9.48 5.07 -3.28
C TYR A 380 9.90 3.97 -4.27
N CYS A 381 11.07 4.23 -4.86
CA CYS A 381 11.91 3.35 -5.70
C CYS A 381 11.64 3.42 -7.21
N ASP A 382 12.05 4.56 -7.78
CA ASP A 382 12.89 4.53 -8.97
C ASP A 382 14.36 4.46 -8.52
N CYS A 383 14.96 3.29 -8.66
CA CYS A 383 16.14 2.91 -7.89
C CYS A 383 17.44 3.22 -8.64
N GLU A 384 17.71 4.51 -8.85
CA GLU A 384 19.09 5.06 -8.91
C GLU A 384 19.61 5.31 -7.47
N SER A 385 18.68 5.49 -6.50
CA SER A 385 18.96 5.59 -5.06
C SER A 385 19.46 4.29 -4.39
N CYS A 386 19.32 3.12 -5.03
CA CYS A 386 19.89 1.89 -4.49
C CYS A 386 21.37 1.69 -4.85
N LEU A 387 21.89 2.42 -5.85
CA LEU A 387 23.31 2.38 -6.20
C LEU A 387 24.17 3.12 -5.17
N GLU A 388 23.65 4.13 -4.46
CA GLU A 388 24.40 4.78 -3.37
C GLU A 388 24.33 4.05 -2.03
N LEU A 389 23.36 3.15 -1.83
CA LEU A 389 23.35 2.25 -0.68
C LEU A 389 24.42 1.15 -0.77
N GLU A 390 25.14 1.04 -1.90
CA GLU A 390 26.41 0.30 -1.96
C GLU A 390 27.49 0.91 -1.06
N SER A 391 27.35 2.17 -0.61
CA SER A 391 28.43 2.84 0.12
C SER A 391 28.40 2.74 1.64
N ASN A 392 27.27 2.43 2.33
CA ASN A 392 27.32 2.20 3.79
C ASN A 392 26.10 1.62 4.54
N THR A 393 25.23 0.78 3.94
CA THR A 393 24.26 0.03 4.76
C THR A 393 24.60 -1.45 4.82
N GLY A 394 25.11 -1.88 5.99
CA GLY A 394 25.33 -3.29 6.27
C GLY A 394 24.04 -4.11 6.17
N PHE A 395 24.16 -5.44 6.26
CA PHE A 395 23.05 -6.40 6.24
C PHE A 395 21.86 -6.00 7.14
N MET A 396 22.13 -5.31 8.26
CA MET A 396 21.14 -4.81 9.19
C MET A 396 20.21 -3.72 8.60
N GLY A 397 20.72 -2.87 7.70
CA GLY A 397 19.93 -1.86 7.00
C GLY A 397 18.97 -2.48 5.98
N LYS A 398 19.43 -3.51 5.25
CA LYS A 398 18.59 -4.29 4.32
C LYS A 398 17.46 -5.01 5.07
N ILE A 399 17.76 -5.59 6.23
CA ILE A 399 16.73 -6.19 7.10
C ILE A 399 15.73 -5.11 7.56
N GLY A 400 16.22 -3.96 8.04
CA GLY A 400 15.35 -2.85 8.44
C GLY A 400 14.40 -2.41 7.33
N ALA A 401 14.90 -2.29 6.10
CA ALA A 401 14.10 -1.96 4.92
C ALA A 401 13.03 -3.02 4.61
N VAL A 402 13.36 -4.31 4.72
CA VAL A 402 12.37 -5.40 4.55
C VAL A 402 11.24 -5.26 5.56
N PHE A 403 11.54 -5.04 6.84
CA PHE A 403 10.50 -4.89 7.87
C PHE A 403 9.68 -3.61 7.70
N ALA A 404 10.30 -2.49 7.34
CA ALA A 404 9.61 -1.24 7.08
C ALA A 404 8.62 -1.38 5.91
N HIS A 405 9.06 -1.93 4.78
CA HIS A 405 8.19 -2.22 3.63
C HIS A 405 7.10 -3.24 3.97
N THR A 406 7.41 -4.28 4.74
CA THR A 406 6.42 -5.27 5.18
C THR A 406 5.28 -4.61 5.96
N GLY A 407 5.61 -3.68 6.87
CA GLY A 407 4.62 -2.97 7.67
C GLY A 407 3.69 -2.09 6.84
N THR A 408 4.23 -1.32 5.89
CA THR A 408 3.42 -0.45 5.03
C THR A 408 2.54 -1.26 4.07
N GLU A 409 3.07 -2.33 3.48
CA GLU A 409 2.30 -3.25 2.63
C GLU A 409 1.20 -3.96 3.41
N PHE A 410 1.49 -4.37 4.65
CA PHE A 410 0.52 -5.04 5.52
C PHE A 410 -0.70 -4.15 5.79
N ILE A 411 -0.49 -2.89 6.15
CA ILE A 411 -1.58 -1.93 6.41
C ILE A 411 -2.39 -1.69 5.13
N ALA A 412 -1.71 -1.50 3.99
CA ALA A 412 -2.35 -1.24 2.71
C ALA A 412 -3.27 -2.37 2.25
N VAL A 413 -2.87 -3.64 2.45
CA VAL A 413 -3.66 -4.82 2.10
C VAL A 413 -4.70 -5.14 3.18
N GLY A 414 -4.33 -5.00 4.45
CA GLY A 414 -5.17 -5.34 5.60
C GLY A 414 -6.51 -4.61 5.62
N ARG A 415 -6.55 -3.33 5.22
CA ARG A 415 -7.82 -2.57 5.14
C ARG A 415 -8.84 -3.19 4.17
N PHE A 416 -8.37 -3.67 3.02
CA PHE A 416 -9.25 -4.30 2.02
C PHE A 416 -9.69 -5.69 2.46
N LEU A 417 -8.80 -6.44 3.12
CA LEU A 417 -9.14 -7.73 3.72
C LEU A 417 -10.26 -7.58 4.76
N ILE A 418 -10.16 -6.61 5.67
CA ILE A 418 -11.15 -6.42 6.74
C ILE A 418 -12.53 -6.10 6.15
N ILE A 419 -12.58 -5.20 5.17
CA ILE A 419 -13.83 -4.86 4.47
C ILE A 419 -14.38 -6.09 3.72
N GLY A 420 -13.53 -6.82 3.00
CA GLY A 420 -13.93 -8.01 2.26
C GLY A 420 -14.41 -9.15 3.15
N ALA A 421 -13.74 -9.41 4.27
CA ALA A 421 -14.13 -10.42 5.25
C ALA A 421 -15.46 -10.07 5.93
N LEU A 422 -15.70 -8.79 6.23
CA LEU A 422 -16.97 -8.33 6.78
C LEU A 422 -18.11 -8.55 5.77
N ILE A 423 -17.93 -8.12 4.52
CA ILE A 423 -18.96 -8.29 3.48
C ILE A 423 -19.20 -9.77 3.19
N SER A 424 -18.14 -10.58 3.06
CA SER A 424 -18.26 -12.03 2.85
C SER A 424 -19.00 -12.72 4.00
N SER A 425 -18.70 -12.38 5.26
CA SER A 425 -19.42 -12.96 6.40
C SER A 425 -20.89 -12.53 6.45
N MET A 426 -21.21 -11.27 6.12
CA MET A 426 -22.60 -10.80 6.01
C MET A 426 -23.37 -11.59 4.97
N VAL A 427 -22.79 -11.73 3.78
CA VAL A 427 -23.35 -12.53 2.71
C VAL A 427 -23.60 -13.97 3.18
N GLN A 428 -22.63 -14.63 3.81
CA GLN A 428 -22.78 -16.03 4.24
C GLN A 428 -23.86 -16.24 5.30
N VAL A 429 -24.08 -15.25 6.17
CA VAL A 429 -25.11 -15.33 7.24
C VAL A 429 -26.49 -14.95 6.76
N PHE A 430 -26.58 -13.95 5.87
CA PHE A 430 -27.86 -13.41 5.42
C PHE A 430 -28.38 -14.04 4.14
N ILE A 431 -27.55 -14.71 3.34
CA ILE A 431 -28.00 -15.44 2.14
C ILE A 431 -28.33 -16.89 2.53
N PRO A 432 -29.62 -17.26 2.60
CA PRO A 432 -30.01 -18.64 2.84
C PRO A 432 -29.52 -19.55 1.72
N LYS A 433 -28.95 -20.69 2.10
CA LYS A 433 -28.46 -21.70 1.15
C LYS A 433 -29.57 -22.21 0.24
N GLU A 434 -30.83 -22.16 0.68
CA GLU A 434 -32.02 -22.55 -0.10
C GLU A 434 -32.18 -21.78 -1.43
N ILE A 435 -31.73 -20.53 -1.51
CA ILE A 435 -31.78 -19.73 -2.75
C ILE A 435 -30.89 -20.38 -3.83
N VAL A 436 -29.77 -21.00 -3.44
CA VAL A 436 -28.84 -21.67 -4.36
C VAL A 436 -29.46 -22.95 -4.93
N PHE A 437 -30.39 -23.60 -4.19
CA PHE A 437 -30.90 -24.94 -4.48
C PHE A 437 -32.19 -24.98 -5.32
N SER A 438 -32.85 -23.85 -5.56
CA SER A 438 -34.21 -23.81 -6.14
C SER A 438 -34.28 -23.32 -7.59
N LEU A 439 -33.14 -23.04 -8.23
CA LEU A 439 -33.11 -22.20 -9.42
C LEU A 439 -33.14 -22.92 -10.78
N SER A 440 -32.69 -24.19 -10.90
CA SER A 440 -32.69 -24.87 -12.22
C SER A 440 -32.23 -26.34 -12.18
N ASP A 441 -32.83 -27.20 -13.00
CA ASP A 441 -32.33 -28.55 -13.30
C ASP A 441 -31.25 -28.57 -14.41
N LYS A 442 -31.00 -27.43 -15.07
CA LYS A 442 -30.06 -27.37 -16.21
C LYS A 442 -28.61 -27.36 -15.70
N PRO A 443 -27.76 -28.31 -16.13
CA PRO A 443 -26.37 -28.43 -15.66
C PRO A 443 -25.51 -27.17 -15.82
N ALA A 444 -25.71 -26.43 -16.92
CA ALA A 444 -24.99 -25.16 -17.15
C ALA A 444 -25.38 -24.08 -16.14
N VAL A 445 -26.66 -24.03 -15.77
CA VAL A 445 -27.19 -23.02 -14.83
C VAL A 445 -26.73 -23.36 -13.42
N THR A 446 -26.76 -24.62 -13.02
CA THR A 446 -26.26 -25.05 -11.70
C THR A 446 -24.75 -24.85 -11.55
N LEU A 447 -23.97 -25.08 -12.62
CA LEU A 447 -22.55 -24.71 -12.65
C LEU A 447 -22.34 -23.20 -12.42
N LEU A 448 -23.06 -22.36 -13.16
CA LEU A 448 -22.94 -20.90 -13.04
C LEU A 448 -23.38 -20.41 -11.65
N ILE A 449 -24.43 -20.98 -11.07
CA ILE A 449 -24.87 -20.70 -9.70
C ILE A 449 -23.77 -21.05 -8.70
N MET A 450 -23.15 -22.23 -8.83
CA MET A 450 -22.08 -22.65 -7.91
C MET A 450 -20.82 -21.80 -8.06
N MET A 451 -20.50 -21.33 -9.27
CA MET A 451 -19.43 -20.37 -9.50
C MET A 451 -19.75 -19.00 -8.87
N LEU A 452 -20.96 -18.48 -9.05
CA LEU A 452 -21.40 -17.26 -8.37
C LEU A 452 -21.33 -17.42 -6.84
N ALA A 453 -21.77 -18.57 -6.33
CA ALA A 453 -21.69 -18.91 -4.92
C ALA A 453 -20.22 -18.95 -4.44
N ALA A 454 -19.27 -19.47 -5.22
CA ALA A 454 -17.85 -19.39 -4.88
C ALA A 454 -17.35 -17.95 -4.84
N PHE A 455 -17.68 -17.12 -5.83
CA PHE A 455 -17.25 -15.72 -5.83
C PHE A 455 -17.73 -14.97 -4.58
N VAL A 456 -18.92 -15.32 -4.09
CA VAL A 456 -19.62 -14.59 -3.04
C VAL A 456 -19.38 -15.19 -1.63
N MET A 457 -19.30 -16.52 -1.52
CA MET A 457 -19.26 -17.25 -0.25
C MET A 457 -17.89 -17.89 0.06
N SER A 458 -16.91 -17.83 -0.85
CA SER A 458 -15.56 -18.34 -0.59
C SER A 458 -14.96 -17.68 0.64
N ILE A 459 -14.37 -18.52 1.51
CA ILE A 459 -13.69 -18.08 2.73
C ILE A 459 -12.19 -18.12 2.50
N CYS A 460 -11.69 -19.26 2.07
CA CYS A 460 -10.28 -19.50 1.77
C CYS A 460 -10.16 -20.84 1.04
N SER A 461 -9.11 -20.98 0.24
CA SER A 461 -8.87 -22.17 -0.58
C SER A 461 -8.93 -23.51 0.17
N THR A 462 -8.57 -23.53 1.46
CA THR A 462 -8.64 -24.69 2.36
C THR A 462 -10.05 -24.97 2.87
N SER A 463 -10.74 -23.96 3.42
CA SER A 463 -12.11 -24.07 3.96
C SER A 463 -13.15 -24.31 2.88
N ASP A 464 -12.91 -23.80 1.66
CA ASP A 464 -13.78 -24.00 0.51
C ASP A 464 -13.99 -25.49 0.19
N ALA A 465 -13.00 -26.34 0.49
CA ALA A 465 -13.13 -27.79 0.33
C ALA A 465 -14.23 -28.38 1.22
N PHE A 466 -14.30 -27.94 2.48
CA PHE A 466 -15.32 -28.38 3.43
C PHE A 466 -16.70 -27.81 3.09
N ILE A 467 -16.76 -26.55 2.64
CA ILE A 467 -18.00 -25.93 2.18
C ILE A 467 -18.53 -26.68 0.95
N ALA A 468 -17.69 -26.90 -0.06
CA ALA A 468 -18.02 -27.62 -1.28
C ALA A 468 -18.57 -29.03 -1.00
N ARG A 469 -17.97 -29.73 -0.03
CA ARG A 469 -18.40 -31.08 0.37
C ARG A 469 -19.86 -31.14 0.83
N THR A 470 -20.39 -30.07 1.42
CA THR A 470 -21.79 -29.99 1.87
C THR A 470 -22.80 -29.96 0.71
N PHE A 471 -22.35 -29.59 -0.50
CA PHE A 471 -23.18 -29.49 -1.69
C PHE A 471 -23.23 -30.77 -2.53
N VAL A 472 -22.36 -31.77 -2.28
CA VAL A 472 -22.24 -32.99 -3.09
C VAL A 472 -23.55 -33.80 -3.20
N ASN A 473 -24.39 -33.77 -2.16
CA ASN A 473 -25.67 -34.49 -2.16
C ASN A 473 -26.83 -33.69 -2.79
N GLN A 474 -26.58 -32.44 -3.19
CA GLN A 474 -27.60 -31.49 -3.64
C GLN A 474 -27.32 -30.97 -5.05
N MET A 475 -26.06 -31.02 -5.48
CA MET A 475 -25.57 -30.46 -6.74
C MET A 475 -24.75 -31.50 -7.50
N SER A 476 -24.71 -31.36 -8.82
CA SER A 476 -23.86 -32.20 -9.65
C SER A 476 -22.38 -32.01 -9.29
N MET A 477 -21.58 -33.05 -9.47
CA MET A 477 -20.16 -32.98 -9.13
C MET A 477 -19.42 -31.91 -9.94
N GLY A 478 -19.79 -31.73 -11.23
CA GLY A 478 -19.27 -30.65 -12.06
C GLY A 478 -19.55 -29.26 -11.50
N SER A 479 -20.76 -29.02 -10.96
CA SER A 479 -21.11 -27.77 -10.30
C SER A 479 -20.32 -27.55 -9.01
N VAL A 480 -20.13 -28.60 -8.20
CA VAL A 480 -19.30 -28.54 -6.98
C VAL A 480 -17.83 -28.24 -7.34
N MET A 481 -17.32 -28.82 -8.42
CA MET A 481 -15.99 -28.50 -8.95
C MET A 481 -15.88 -27.03 -9.37
N GLY A 482 -16.96 -26.44 -9.90
CA GLY A 482 -17.00 -25.02 -10.20
C GLY A 482 -16.79 -24.13 -8.99
N PHE A 483 -17.34 -24.53 -7.83
CA PHE A 483 -17.06 -23.84 -6.57
C PHE A 483 -15.59 -23.98 -6.16
N LEU A 484 -15.06 -25.21 -6.21
CA LEU A 484 -13.70 -25.54 -5.77
C LEU A 484 -12.59 -24.90 -6.60
N VAL A 485 -12.84 -24.69 -7.90
CA VAL A 485 -11.86 -24.11 -8.83
C VAL A 485 -11.92 -22.58 -8.81
N LEU A 486 -13.12 -21.99 -8.86
CA LEU A 486 -13.23 -20.53 -8.95
C LEU A 486 -12.89 -19.82 -7.63
N GLY A 487 -13.34 -20.35 -6.48
CA GLY A 487 -13.16 -19.68 -5.17
C GLY A 487 -11.72 -19.25 -4.88
N PRO A 488 -10.72 -20.17 -4.97
CA PRO A 488 -9.30 -19.83 -4.77
C PRO A 488 -8.71 -18.86 -5.80
N MET A 489 -9.29 -18.79 -6.99
CA MET A 489 -8.78 -17.96 -8.09
C MET A 489 -9.31 -16.54 -8.02
N MET A 490 -10.61 -16.40 -7.74
CA MET A 490 -11.30 -15.14 -7.72
C MET A 490 -12.56 -15.23 -6.86
N ASP A 491 -12.55 -14.47 -5.78
CA ASP A 491 -13.72 -14.24 -4.94
C ASP A 491 -13.82 -12.76 -4.57
N PHE A 492 -14.84 -12.41 -3.79
CA PHE A 492 -15.12 -11.03 -3.45
C PHE A 492 -14.00 -10.39 -2.62
N LYS A 493 -13.35 -11.14 -1.72
CA LYS A 493 -12.23 -10.62 -0.91
C LYS A 493 -11.00 -10.38 -1.79
N ASN A 494 -10.65 -11.33 -2.66
CA ASN A 494 -9.53 -11.22 -3.59
C ASN A 494 -9.77 -10.11 -4.61
N PHE A 495 -11.01 -9.94 -5.08
CA PHE A 495 -11.42 -8.81 -5.91
C PHE A 495 -11.10 -7.47 -5.23
N LEU A 496 -11.50 -7.29 -3.97
CA LEU A 496 -11.23 -6.06 -3.24
C LEU A 496 -9.73 -5.83 -3.00
N VAL A 497 -8.99 -6.88 -2.62
CA VAL A 497 -7.53 -6.79 -2.45
C VAL A 497 -6.84 -6.44 -3.78
N LEU A 498 -7.27 -7.02 -4.90
CA LEU A 498 -6.79 -6.69 -6.24
C LEU A 498 -7.05 -5.23 -6.60
N THR A 499 -8.24 -4.69 -6.29
CA THR A 499 -8.53 -3.26 -6.52
C THR A 499 -7.70 -2.31 -5.66
N GLY A 500 -6.99 -2.82 -4.65
CA GLY A 500 -6.01 -2.06 -3.87
C GLY A 500 -4.62 -1.98 -4.52
N ARG A 501 -4.32 -2.84 -5.51
CA ARG A 501 -3.00 -2.94 -6.18
C ARG A 501 -3.04 -2.75 -7.69
N PHE A 502 -4.18 -3.00 -8.33
CA PHE A 502 -4.36 -2.93 -9.77
C PHE A 502 -5.53 -2.02 -10.15
N LYS A 503 -5.43 -1.38 -11.32
CA LYS A 503 -6.44 -0.45 -11.84
C LYS A 503 -7.80 -1.16 -11.87
N LYS A 504 -8.84 -0.52 -11.33
CA LYS A 504 -10.19 -1.12 -11.24
C LYS A 504 -10.68 -1.70 -12.56
N GLY A 505 -10.41 -1.01 -13.68
CA GLY A 505 -10.76 -1.49 -15.01
C GLY A 505 -10.08 -2.82 -15.39
N PHE A 506 -8.80 -3.00 -15.01
CA PHE A 506 -8.10 -4.27 -15.20
C PHE A 506 -8.70 -5.37 -14.32
N VAL A 507 -8.94 -5.09 -13.04
CA VAL A 507 -9.47 -6.09 -12.09
C VAL A 507 -10.82 -6.62 -12.57
N VAL A 508 -11.73 -5.73 -12.98
CA VAL A 508 -13.05 -6.14 -13.50
C VAL A 508 -12.91 -7.01 -14.75
N ARG A 509 -12.08 -6.61 -15.73
CA ARG A 509 -11.85 -7.42 -16.94
C ARG A 509 -11.25 -8.79 -16.60
N LEU A 510 -10.29 -8.83 -15.67
CA LEU A 510 -9.66 -10.07 -15.23
C LEU A 510 -10.67 -11.00 -14.56
N THR A 511 -11.52 -10.48 -13.67
CA THR A 511 -12.60 -11.26 -13.02
C THR A 511 -13.55 -11.88 -14.03
N PHE A 512 -14.00 -11.11 -15.03
CA PHE A 512 -14.86 -11.66 -16.10
C PHE A 512 -14.12 -12.70 -16.94
N LEU A 513 -12.86 -12.47 -17.30
CA LEU A 513 -12.06 -13.43 -18.05
C LEU A 513 -11.90 -14.75 -17.29
N ILE A 514 -11.55 -14.70 -16.00
CA ILE A 514 -11.45 -15.89 -15.15
C ILE A 514 -12.79 -16.61 -15.06
N GLY A 515 -13.89 -15.87 -14.89
CA GLY A 515 -15.23 -16.45 -14.84
C GLY A 515 -15.62 -17.18 -16.12
N ILE A 516 -15.41 -16.56 -17.29
CA ILE A 516 -15.71 -17.16 -18.60
C ILE A 516 -14.85 -18.40 -18.83
N ILE A 517 -13.53 -18.29 -18.65
CA ILE A 517 -12.62 -19.42 -18.89
C ILE A 517 -12.86 -20.57 -17.91
N SER A 518 -13.12 -20.26 -16.64
CA SER A 518 -13.50 -21.28 -15.67
C SER A 518 -14.77 -21.99 -16.13
N PHE A 519 -15.80 -21.26 -16.55
CA PHE A 519 -17.06 -21.84 -17.00
C PHE A 519 -16.85 -22.78 -18.19
N GLU A 520 -16.14 -22.33 -19.24
CA GLU A 520 -15.89 -23.14 -20.44
C GLU A 520 -15.09 -24.41 -20.12
N VAL A 521 -14.00 -24.28 -19.35
CA VAL A 521 -13.16 -25.43 -19.00
C VAL A 521 -13.92 -26.40 -18.11
N LEU A 522 -14.66 -25.91 -17.11
CA LEU A 522 -15.47 -26.74 -16.22
C LEU A 522 -16.65 -27.39 -16.95
N TRP A 523 -17.27 -26.70 -17.90
CA TRP A 523 -18.34 -27.25 -18.72
C TRP A 523 -17.83 -28.45 -19.52
N VAL A 524 -16.72 -28.29 -20.23
CA VAL A 524 -16.08 -29.38 -20.99
C VAL A 524 -15.63 -30.51 -20.06
N ALA A 525 -14.98 -30.18 -18.94
CA ALA A 525 -14.56 -31.15 -17.94
C ALA A 525 -15.73 -31.95 -17.37
N THR A 526 -16.87 -31.30 -17.15
CA THR A 526 -18.10 -31.94 -16.64
C THR A 526 -18.70 -32.91 -17.64
N GLN A 527 -18.52 -32.72 -18.96
CA GLN A 527 -18.99 -33.69 -19.96
C GLN A 527 -18.07 -34.90 -20.14
N ILE A 528 -16.79 -34.78 -19.74
CA ILE A 528 -15.76 -35.79 -19.96
C ILE A 528 -15.55 -36.65 -18.71
N MET A 529 -15.55 -36.03 -17.52
CA MET A 529 -15.12 -36.66 -16.26
C MET A 529 -16.27 -37.00 -15.31
N PHE A 530 -17.44 -36.38 -15.48
CA PHE A 530 -18.61 -36.50 -14.62
C PHE A 530 -19.86 -36.81 -15.46
#